data_AF-A0A2G2GL23-F1
#
_entry.id   AF-A0A2G2GL23-F1
#
_cell.length_a   1.000
_cell.length_b   1.000
_cell.length_c   1.000
_cell.angle_alpha   90.00
_cell.angle_beta   90.00
_cell.angle_gamma   90.00
#
_symmetry.space_group_name_H-M   'P 1'
#
loop_
_entity.id
_entity.type
_entity.pdbx_description
1 polymer ?
#
loop_
_entity_poly.entity_id
_entity_poly.type
_entity_poly.pdbx_seq_one_letter_code
_entity_poly.pdbx_strand_id
1 'polypeptide(L)'
;MTSLQAQEMMVGFYKTLPFEQKVSYAKLFESLADAPLPLVFNCSAGKDRTGLAAALILSALGVPYETVMEDYLLSNHYLDSHAIQSNKGLAQLAAQLSPDVAGELLSVNSLYLDASLDEIRLRHGTLERYFHDVLGVSSEQIECMKTRLLN
;
A
#
# COMPACT_ATOMS: atom_id res chain seq x y z
N MET A 1 12.97 0.07 22.38
CA MET A 1 11.95 0.66 21.52
C MET A 1 10.59 0.35 22.12
N THR A 2 9.73 1.34 22.30
CA THR A 2 8.34 1.16 22.76
C THR A 2 7.41 0.93 21.56
N SER A 3 6.17 0.47 21.79
CA SER A 3 5.16 0.34 20.74
C SER A 3 4.86 1.69 20.08
N LEU A 4 4.76 2.77 20.86
CA LEU A 4 4.59 4.13 20.32
C LEU A 4 5.73 4.52 19.37
N GLN A 5 6.98 4.28 19.76
CA GLN A 5 8.14 4.55 18.89
C GLN A 5 8.12 3.72 17.60
N ALA A 6 7.63 2.48 17.67
CA ALA A 6 7.46 1.62 16.50
C ALA A 6 6.34 2.12 15.57
N GLN A 7 5.22 2.57 16.14
CA GLN A 7 4.12 3.17 15.39
C GLN A 7 4.57 4.45 14.67
N GLU A 8 5.28 5.34 15.36
CA GLU A 8 5.84 6.56 14.78
C GLU A 8 6.82 6.25 13.63
N MET A 9 7.65 5.22 13.81
CA MET A 9 8.55 4.73 12.77
C MET A 9 7.77 4.24 11.54
N MET A 10 6.70 3.46 11.75
CA MET A 10 5.87 2.94 10.65
C MET A 10 5.11 4.06 9.93
N VAL A 11 4.57 5.04 10.66
CA VAL A 11 3.99 6.26 10.06
C VAL A 11 5.03 6.98 9.21
N GLY A 12 6.25 7.18 9.72
CA GLY A 12 7.35 7.78 8.98
C GLY A 12 7.68 7.01 7.69
N PHE A 13 7.76 5.68 7.78
CA PHE A 13 7.98 4.80 6.63
C PHE A 13 6.86 4.91 5.59
N TYR A 14 5.60 4.90 6.00
CA TYR A 14 4.47 5.00 5.07
C TYR A 14 4.41 6.35 4.34
N LYS A 15 4.88 7.44 4.95
CA LYS A 15 5.02 8.74 4.26
C LYS A 15 6.00 8.68 3.09
N THR A 16 7.03 7.83 3.14
CA THR A 16 8.03 7.74 2.06
C THR A 16 7.56 6.84 0.91
N LEU A 17 6.78 5.81 1.21
CA LEU A 17 6.38 4.76 0.27
C LEU A 17 5.84 5.26 -1.08
N PRO A 18 4.90 6.23 -1.16
CA PRO A 18 4.39 6.74 -2.44
C PRO A 18 5.48 7.25 -3.38
N PHE A 19 6.59 7.76 -2.84
CA PHE A 19 7.63 8.44 -3.61
C PHE A 19 8.81 7.52 -3.88
N GLU A 20 9.19 6.69 -2.90
CA GLU A 20 10.28 5.73 -3.05
C GLU A 20 9.90 4.55 -3.95
N GLN A 21 8.64 4.13 -3.95
CA GLN A 21 8.14 3.03 -4.78
C GLN A 21 7.53 3.49 -6.12
N LYS A 22 7.65 4.77 -6.47
CA LYS A 22 6.98 5.37 -7.63
C LYS A 22 7.21 4.61 -8.95
N VAL A 23 8.43 4.07 -9.15
CA VAL A 23 8.77 3.30 -10.37
C VAL A 23 7.94 2.01 -10.44
N SER A 24 7.82 1.30 -9.31
CA SER A 24 7.04 0.07 -9.21
C SER A 24 5.54 0.35 -9.37
N TYR A 25 5.04 1.43 -8.76
CA TYR A 25 3.64 1.81 -8.87
C TYR A 25 3.27 2.28 -10.29
N ALA A 26 4.10 3.10 -10.93
CA ALA A 26 3.91 3.51 -12.32
C ALA A 26 3.80 2.29 -13.25
N LYS A 27 4.72 1.33 -13.13
CA LYS A 27 4.71 0.09 -13.91
C LYS A 27 3.48 -0.79 -13.64
N LEU A 28 3.00 -0.82 -12.40
CA LEU A 28 1.79 -1.54 -12.04
C LEU A 28 0.56 -0.92 -12.71
N PHE A 29 0.43 0.40 -12.67
CA PHE A 29 -0.65 1.12 -13.35
C PHE A 29 -0.59 0.95 -14.88
N GLU A 30 0.60 1.02 -15.47
CA GLU A 30 0.81 0.70 -16.90
C GLU A 30 0.32 -0.72 -17.23
N SER A 31 0.67 -1.71 -16.40
CA SER A 31 0.24 -3.09 -16.59
C SER A 31 -1.28 -3.25 -16.46
N LEU A 32 -1.92 -2.55 -15.51
CA LEU A 32 -3.37 -2.56 -15.35
C LEU A 32 -4.10 -1.87 -16.51
N ALA A 33 -3.45 -0.92 -17.17
CA ALA A 33 -3.99 -0.23 -18.34
C ALA A 33 -3.84 -1.07 -19.63
N ASP A 34 -2.75 -1.84 -19.82
CA ASP A 34 -2.46 -2.48 -21.12
C ASP A 34 -2.17 -4.00 -21.09
N ALA A 35 -1.66 -4.57 -19.98
CA ALA A 35 -1.23 -5.98 -19.96
C ALA A 35 -2.42 -6.96 -19.81
N PRO A 36 -2.31 -8.22 -20.30
CA PRO A 36 -3.36 -9.24 -20.11
C PRO A 36 -3.74 -9.47 -18.64
N LEU A 37 -5.03 -9.76 -18.40
CA LEU A 37 -5.58 -10.11 -17.08
C LEU A 37 -5.89 -11.62 -17.02
N PRO A 38 -5.85 -12.26 -15.82
CA PRO A 38 -5.69 -11.66 -14.49
C PRO A 38 -4.24 -11.27 -14.14
N LEU A 39 -4.08 -10.29 -13.24
CA LEU A 39 -2.79 -9.81 -12.74
C LEU A 39 -2.67 -10.05 -11.23
N VAL A 40 -1.50 -10.53 -10.78
CA VAL A 40 -1.14 -10.66 -9.37
C VAL A 40 0.05 -9.76 -9.09
N PHE A 41 -0.02 -8.98 -8.01
CA PHE A 41 1.07 -8.16 -7.50
C PHE A 41 1.28 -8.45 -6.01
N ASN A 42 2.54 -8.45 -5.57
CA ASN A 42 2.88 -8.67 -4.18
C ASN A 42 4.14 -7.88 -3.78
N CYS A 43 4.45 -7.95 -2.49
CA CYS A 43 5.74 -7.57 -1.94
C CYS A 43 6.24 -8.74 -1.07
N SER A 44 7.18 -8.50 -0.16
CA SER A 44 7.76 -9.56 0.67
C SER A 44 6.75 -10.23 1.61
N ALA A 45 5.84 -9.46 2.22
CA ALA A 45 4.83 -9.96 3.16
C ALA A 45 3.39 -9.72 2.67
N GLY A 46 3.22 -9.04 1.53
CA GLY A 46 1.90 -8.71 0.98
C GLY A 46 1.12 -7.63 1.73
N LYS A 47 1.71 -6.92 2.72
CA LYS A 47 0.99 -5.96 3.57
C LYS A 47 1.23 -4.49 3.21
N ASP A 48 2.46 -3.98 3.31
CA ASP A 48 2.68 -2.52 3.32
C ASP A 48 2.66 -1.92 1.91
N ARG A 49 3.66 -2.29 1.09
CA ARG A 49 3.77 -1.83 -0.30
C ARG A 49 2.63 -2.37 -1.17
N THR A 50 2.17 -3.58 -0.86
CA THR A 50 1.03 -4.19 -1.56
C THR A 50 -0.28 -3.53 -1.16
N GLY A 51 -0.49 -3.29 0.13
CA GLY A 51 -1.69 -2.60 0.62
C GLY A 51 -1.78 -1.17 0.11
N LEU A 52 -0.67 -0.42 0.11
CA LEU A 52 -0.67 0.91 -0.52
C LEU A 52 -0.93 0.83 -2.03
N ALA A 53 -0.32 -0.12 -2.75
CA ALA A 53 -0.59 -0.30 -4.17
C ALA A 53 -2.07 -0.60 -4.44
N ALA A 54 -2.67 -1.53 -3.69
CA ALA A 54 -4.09 -1.85 -3.78
C ALA A 54 -4.97 -0.62 -3.49
N ALA A 55 -4.65 0.13 -2.42
CA ALA A 55 -5.37 1.34 -2.07
C ALA A 55 -5.31 2.42 -3.16
N LEU A 56 -4.15 2.62 -3.79
CA LEU A 56 -3.99 3.55 -4.91
C LEU A 56 -4.81 3.10 -6.13
N ILE A 57 -4.82 1.81 -6.45
CA ILE A 57 -5.62 1.25 -7.56
C ILE A 57 -7.11 1.46 -7.30
N LEU A 58 -7.61 1.04 -6.14
CA LEU A 58 -9.02 1.19 -5.78
C LEU A 58 -9.45 2.66 -5.80
N SER A 59 -8.59 3.55 -5.28
CA SER A 59 -8.83 4.99 -5.31
C SER A 59 -8.92 5.52 -6.76
N ALA A 60 -8.01 5.10 -7.65
CA ALA A 60 -8.06 5.48 -9.06
C ALA A 60 -9.32 4.96 -9.78
N LEU A 61 -9.84 3.80 -9.37
CA LEU A 61 -11.10 3.25 -9.86
C LEU A 61 -12.34 3.97 -9.30
N GLY A 62 -12.16 4.91 -8.37
CA GLY A 62 -13.25 5.68 -7.76
C GLY A 62 -13.97 4.95 -6.63
N VAL A 63 -13.35 3.92 -6.05
CA VAL A 63 -13.89 3.20 -4.88
C VAL A 63 -13.90 4.14 -3.66
N PRO A 64 -14.99 4.16 -2.86
CA PRO A 64 -15.05 4.99 -1.65
C PRO A 64 -13.91 4.68 -0.67
N TYR A 65 -13.40 5.72 -0.01
CA TYR A 65 -12.27 5.60 0.91
C TYR A 65 -12.53 4.60 2.03
N GLU A 66 -13.75 4.52 2.54
CA GLU A 66 -14.14 3.58 3.60
C GLU A 66 -13.93 2.12 3.15
N THR A 67 -14.31 1.80 1.90
CA THR A 67 -14.10 0.48 1.30
C THR A 67 -12.62 0.21 1.04
N VAL A 68 -11.85 1.22 0.61
CA VAL A 68 -10.40 1.11 0.44
C VAL A 68 -9.70 0.80 1.77
N MET A 69 -10.09 1.49 2.85
CA MET A 69 -9.55 1.27 4.18
C MET A 69 -9.96 -0.10 4.73
N GLU A 70 -11.20 -0.52 4.52
CA GLU A 70 -11.67 -1.85 4.90
C GLU A 70 -10.83 -2.95 4.23
N ASP A 71 -10.64 -2.87 2.91
CA ASP A 71 -9.80 -3.81 2.15
C ASP A 71 -8.36 -3.85 2.69
N TYR A 72 -7.75 -2.69 2.93
CA TYR A 72 -6.40 -2.61 3.50
C TYR A 72 -6.31 -3.31 4.86
N LEU A 73 -7.27 -3.08 5.75
CA LEU A 73 -7.29 -3.66 7.10
C LEU A 73 -7.58 -5.16 7.12
N LEU A 74 -8.17 -5.73 6.05
CA LEU A 74 -8.29 -7.20 5.90
C LEU A 74 -6.93 -7.90 5.94
N SER A 75 -5.84 -7.20 5.64
CA SER A 75 -4.48 -7.73 5.81
C SER A 75 -4.22 -8.22 7.23
N ASN A 76 -4.79 -7.60 8.28
CA ASN A 76 -4.63 -8.08 9.66
C ASN A 76 -5.35 -9.41 9.93
N HIS A 77 -6.38 -9.73 9.14
CA HIS A 77 -7.13 -10.98 9.26
C HIS A 77 -6.50 -12.10 8.43
N TYR A 78 -5.96 -11.77 7.26
CA TYR A 78 -5.45 -12.75 6.31
C TYR A 78 -3.92 -12.85 6.25
N LEU A 79 -3.17 -11.96 6.93
CA LEU A 79 -1.74 -12.20 7.13
C LEU A 79 -1.58 -13.47 7.96
N ASP A 80 -1.31 -14.56 7.28
CA ASP A 80 -0.90 -15.77 7.95
C ASP A 80 0.45 -15.51 8.64
N SER A 81 0.54 -15.92 9.90
CA SER A 81 1.80 -16.09 10.61
C SER A 81 2.87 -16.80 9.75
N HIS A 82 2.48 -17.69 8.83
CA HIS A 82 3.38 -18.30 7.86
C HIS A 82 4.05 -17.28 6.94
N ALA A 83 3.37 -16.23 6.46
CA ALA A 83 4.00 -15.23 5.59
C ALA A 83 5.13 -14.47 6.31
N ILE A 84 4.93 -14.22 7.62
CA ILE A 84 5.95 -13.62 8.48
C ILE A 84 7.07 -14.63 8.77
N GLN A 85 6.72 -15.89 9.11
CA GLN A 85 7.68 -16.93 9.47
C GLN A 85 8.50 -17.43 8.29
N SER A 86 7.94 -17.48 7.09
CA SER A 86 8.62 -17.88 5.86
C SER A 86 9.63 -16.82 5.41
N ASN A 87 9.44 -15.56 5.83
CA ASN A 87 10.40 -14.50 5.62
C ASN A 87 11.41 -14.47 6.77
N LYS A 88 12.61 -15.04 6.55
CA LYS A 88 13.66 -15.14 7.57
C LYS A 88 14.00 -13.80 8.24
N GLY A 89 13.99 -12.70 7.48
CA GLY A 89 14.28 -11.37 8.02
C GLY A 89 13.19 -10.88 8.98
N LEU A 90 11.92 -11.03 8.59
CA LEU A 90 10.79 -10.66 9.44
C LEU A 90 10.67 -11.56 10.66
N ALA A 91 10.88 -12.87 10.50
CA ALA A 91 10.90 -13.82 11.61
C ALA A 91 11.99 -13.50 12.63
N GLN A 92 13.20 -13.20 12.16
CA GLN A 92 14.32 -12.84 13.03
C GLN A 92 14.08 -11.49 13.73
N LEU A 93 13.46 -10.53 13.06
CA LEU A 93 13.05 -9.26 13.67
C LEU A 93 12.00 -9.50 14.76
N ALA A 94 10.95 -10.27 14.46
CA ALA A 94 9.88 -10.59 15.42
C ALA A 94 10.42 -11.24 16.70
N ALA A 95 11.37 -12.17 16.57
CA ALA A 95 11.95 -12.89 17.70
C ALA A 95 12.77 -12.01 18.66
N GLN A 96 13.17 -10.80 18.23
CA GLN A 96 13.99 -9.87 19.03
C GLN A 96 13.17 -8.75 19.68
N LEU A 97 11.87 -8.69 19.42
CA LEU A 97 11.00 -7.61 19.86
C LEU A 97 10.01 -8.09 20.91
N SER A 98 9.52 -7.17 21.74
CA SER A 98 8.36 -7.47 22.59
C SER A 98 7.11 -7.66 21.71
N PRO A 99 6.11 -8.44 22.17
CA PRO A 99 4.89 -8.67 21.40
C PRO A 99 4.20 -7.40 20.91
N ASP A 100 4.09 -6.37 21.76
CA ASP A 100 3.44 -5.11 21.40
C ASP A 100 4.20 -4.35 20.29
N VAL A 101 5.53 -4.39 20.34
CA VAL A 101 6.37 -3.74 19.32
C VAL A 101 6.35 -4.51 18.01
N ALA A 102 6.38 -5.84 18.08
CA ALA A 102 6.22 -6.70 16.92
C ALA A 102 4.85 -6.50 16.27
N GLY A 103 3.80 -6.32 17.07
CA GLY A 103 2.45 -5.98 16.61
C GLY A 103 2.45 -4.76 15.69
N GLU A 104 2.96 -3.62 16.16
CA GLU A 104 3.01 -2.39 15.36
C GLU A 104 3.81 -2.56 14.05
N LEU A 105 4.95 -3.25 14.07
CA LEU A 105 5.79 -3.39 12.87
C LEU A 105 5.26 -4.41 11.85
N LEU A 106 4.63 -5.48 12.34
CA LEU A 106 4.27 -6.64 11.52
C LEU A 106 2.79 -6.67 11.12
N SER A 107 1.95 -5.84 11.73
CA SER A 107 0.56 -5.64 11.33
C SER A 107 0.42 -4.44 10.37
N VAL A 108 -0.83 -4.15 10.00
CA VAL A 108 -1.22 -2.87 9.40
C VAL A 108 -2.12 -2.09 10.36
N ASN A 109 -2.19 -0.77 10.16
CA ASN A 109 -3.01 0.14 10.97
C ASN A 109 -3.52 1.26 10.05
N SER A 110 -4.74 1.76 10.28
CA SER A 110 -5.31 2.84 9.47
C SER A 110 -4.40 4.08 9.44
N LEU A 111 -3.76 4.41 10.56
CA LEU A 111 -2.79 5.51 10.67
C LEU A 111 -1.66 5.41 9.63
N TYR A 112 -1.30 4.20 9.22
CA TYR A 112 -0.22 3.97 8.27
C TYR A 112 -0.67 4.30 6.84
N LEU A 113 -1.80 3.74 6.40
CA LEU A 113 -2.34 4.06 5.08
C LEU A 113 -2.69 5.56 4.98
N ASP A 114 -3.31 6.13 6.02
CA ASP A 114 -3.60 7.56 6.09
C ASP A 114 -2.34 8.39 5.96
N ALA A 115 -1.24 8.00 6.63
CA ALA A 115 0.03 8.71 6.51
C ALA A 115 0.54 8.77 5.05
N SER A 116 0.37 7.71 4.26
CA SER A 116 0.70 7.74 2.83
C SER A 116 -0.22 8.67 2.04
N LEU A 117 -1.53 8.54 2.24
CA LEU A 117 -2.54 9.31 1.48
C LEU A 117 -2.48 10.80 1.82
N ASP A 118 -2.28 11.14 3.08
CA ASP A 118 -2.10 12.51 3.56
C ASP A 118 -0.81 13.12 3.04
N GLU A 119 0.29 12.37 3.00
CA GLU A 119 1.55 12.87 2.45
C GLU A 119 1.42 13.15 0.94
N ILE A 120 0.68 12.31 0.20
CA ILE A 120 0.32 12.57 -1.19
C ILE A 120 -0.48 13.87 -1.31
N ARG A 121 -1.56 14.04 -0.53
CA ARG A 121 -2.41 15.24 -0.56
C ARG A 121 -1.63 16.49 -0.14
N LEU A 122 -0.74 16.38 0.83
CA LEU A 122 0.11 17.48 1.29
C LEU A 122 1.04 18.00 0.17
N ARG A 123 1.66 17.09 -0.59
CA ARG A 123 2.65 17.45 -1.63
C ARG A 123 2.04 17.78 -2.99
N HIS A 124 0.91 17.15 -3.33
CA HIS A 124 0.32 17.21 -4.67
C HIS A 124 -1.12 17.74 -4.69
N GLY A 125 -1.74 17.95 -3.54
CA GLY A 125 -3.12 18.43 -3.41
C GLY A 125 -4.17 17.32 -3.54
N THR A 126 -4.07 16.49 -4.57
CA THR A 126 -5.00 15.37 -4.81
C THR A 126 -4.28 14.10 -5.27
N LEU A 127 -4.97 12.97 -5.19
CA LEU A 127 -4.45 11.68 -5.70
C LEU A 127 -4.31 11.71 -7.22
N GLU A 128 -5.23 12.36 -7.94
CA GLU A 128 -5.18 12.49 -9.40
C GLU A 128 -3.93 13.24 -9.84
N ARG A 129 -3.57 14.33 -9.14
CA ARG A 129 -2.33 15.05 -9.38
C ARG A 129 -1.10 14.20 -9.07
N TYR A 130 -1.13 13.38 -8.04
CA TYR A 130 -0.04 12.44 -7.76
C TYR A 130 0.10 11.36 -8.84
N PHE A 131 -1.00 10.78 -9.31
CA PHE A 131 -0.99 9.82 -10.41
C PHE A 131 -0.35 10.43 -11.66
N HIS A 132 -0.75 11.65 -12.03
CA HIS A 132 -0.20 12.34 -13.17
C HIS A 132 1.26 12.77 -12.97
N ASP A 133 1.54 13.56 -11.92
CA ASP A 133 2.82 14.25 -11.75
C ASP A 133 3.94 13.33 -11.26
N VAL A 134 3.61 12.28 -10.51
CA VAL A 134 4.60 11.37 -9.88
C VAL A 134 4.66 10.02 -10.56
N LEU A 135 3.51 9.43 -10.90
CA LEU A 135 3.45 8.12 -11.54
C LEU A 135 3.42 8.21 -13.07
N GLY A 136 3.17 9.39 -13.65
CA GLY A 136 3.03 9.55 -15.10
C GLY A 136 1.78 8.88 -15.67
N VAL A 137 0.76 8.66 -14.83
CA VAL A 137 -0.49 7.98 -15.19
C VAL A 137 -1.49 9.03 -15.65
N SER A 138 -1.94 8.91 -16.91
CA SER A 138 -2.91 9.84 -17.51
C SER A 138 -4.35 9.50 -17.14
N SER A 139 -5.25 10.47 -17.32
CA SER A 139 -6.70 10.26 -17.20
C SER A 139 -7.20 9.15 -18.11
N GLU A 140 -6.65 9.05 -19.33
CA GLU A 140 -7.03 8.04 -20.31
C GLU A 140 -6.64 6.63 -19.84
N GLN A 141 -5.47 6.49 -19.19
CA GLN A 141 -5.05 5.23 -18.59
C GLN A 141 -5.98 4.82 -17.44
N ILE A 142 -6.39 5.77 -16.59
CA ILE A 142 -7.35 5.50 -15.50
C ILE A 142 -8.71 5.07 -16.06
N GLU A 143 -9.22 5.73 -17.11
CA GLU A 143 -10.48 5.34 -17.74
C GLU A 143 -10.39 3.96 -18.43
N CYS A 144 -9.22 3.64 -19.02
CA CYS A 144 -8.96 2.29 -19.53
C CYS A 144 -9.02 1.26 -18.39
N MET A 145 -8.36 1.53 -17.25
CA MET A 145 -8.41 0.65 -16.08
C MET A 145 -9.84 0.42 -15.59
N LYS A 146 -10.64 1.48 -15.46
CA LYS A 146 -12.07 1.37 -15.08
C LYS A 146 -12.83 0.48 -16.05
N THR A 147 -12.64 0.70 -17.35
CA THR A 147 -13.31 -0.10 -18.39
C THR A 147 -12.97 -1.57 -18.30
N ARG A 148 -11.72 -1.90 -17.97
CA ARG A 148 -11.19 -3.27 -17.95
C ARG A 148 -11.47 -4.03 -16.66
N LEU A 149 -11.67 -3.33 -15.54
CA LEU A 149 -11.73 -3.92 -14.20
C LEU A 149 -13.13 -3.85 -13.56
N LEU A 150 -14.02 -2.99 -14.07
CA LEU A 150 -15.37 -2.79 -13.52
C LEU A 150 -16.50 -3.29 -14.46
N ASN A 151 -16.18 -3.64 -15.71
CA ASN A 151 -17.12 -4.20 -16.68
C ASN A 151 -16.82 -5.67 -16.96
#